data_AF-A0AAV0VEX7-F1
#
_entry.id   AF-A0AAV0VEX7-F1
#
_cell.length_a   1.000
_cell.length_b   1.000
_cell.length_c   1.000
_cell.angle_alpha   90.00
_cell.angle_beta   90.00
_cell.angle_gamma   90.00
#
_symmetry.space_group_name_H-M   'P 1'
#
loop_
_entity.id
_entity.type
_entity.pdbx_description
1 polymer ?
#
loop_
_entity_poly.entity_id
_entity_poly.type
_entity_poly.pdbx_seq_one_letter_code
_entity_poly.pdbx_strand_id
1 'polypeptide(L)'
;MDSTRDSKERSKYCGLFKMITSIEFVSNLNTMSDALDELGDLSEYLQKRSFTLVDAGKYRRTTIRVLNSMATNPGPKLSDTLKEIKNKMSYKNVILHSDNVPKINSAQFYKSLANKLKSRMMTTSSSNVSRNEKNRKTMKKRLKTYLIILKN
;
A
#
# COMPACT_ATOMS: atom_id res chain seq x y z
N MET A 1 1.25 21.31 -34.67
CA MET A 1 2.69 21.36 -34.33
C MET A 1 3.09 22.82 -34.26
N ASP A 2 3.77 23.23 -33.19
CA ASP A 2 4.20 24.62 -33.00
C ASP A 2 5.45 24.91 -33.85
N SER A 3 5.27 25.72 -34.90
CA SER A 3 6.31 26.07 -35.87
C SER A 3 7.35 27.06 -35.33
N THR A 4 7.07 27.68 -34.17
CA THR A 4 7.96 28.68 -33.56
C THR A 4 9.12 28.06 -32.79
N ARG A 5 9.07 26.75 -32.52
CA ARG A 5 10.08 26.00 -31.76
C ARG A 5 11.13 25.36 -32.66
N ASP A 6 12.35 25.26 -32.14
CA ASP A 6 13.44 24.58 -32.83
C ASP A 6 13.18 23.05 -32.93
N SER A 7 13.95 22.37 -33.78
CA SER A 7 13.77 20.93 -34.03
C SER A 7 14.00 20.06 -32.79
N LYS A 8 14.90 20.47 -31.89
CA LYS A 8 15.24 19.74 -30.67
C LYS A 8 14.12 19.84 -29.65
N GLU A 9 13.58 21.04 -29.44
CA GLU A 9 12.43 21.29 -28.58
C GLU A 9 11.21 20.53 -29.07
N ARG A 10 10.89 20.60 -30.37
CA ARG A 10 9.79 19.84 -30.96
C ARG A 10 9.93 18.34 -30.72
N SER A 11 11.15 17.80 -30.86
CA SER A 11 11.42 16.39 -30.60
C SER A 11 11.22 16.03 -29.12
N LYS A 12 11.68 16.88 -28.20
CA LYS A 12 11.47 16.70 -26.74
C LYS A 12 9.98 16.68 -26.39
N TYR A 13 9.21 17.66 -26.86
CA TYR A 13 7.78 17.74 -26.58
C TYR A 13 6.99 16.61 -27.23
N CYS A 14 7.36 16.18 -28.44
CA CYS A 14 6.76 15.02 -29.10
C CYS A 14 7.01 13.74 -28.30
N GLY A 15 8.26 13.51 -27.85
CA GLY A 15 8.59 12.37 -26.99
C GLY A 15 7.85 12.41 -25.65
N LEU A 16 7.76 13.58 -25.01
CA LEU A 16 6.99 13.73 -23.78
C LEU A 16 5.49 13.46 -24.00
N PHE A 17 4.92 14.01 -25.06
CA PHE A 17 3.52 13.79 -25.42
C PHE A 17 3.24 12.29 -25.61
N LYS A 18 4.10 11.58 -26.34
CA LYS A 18 4.00 10.13 -26.50
C LYS A 18 4.01 9.41 -25.14
N MET A 19 5.00 9.71 -24.31
CA MET A 19 5.10 9.11 -22.98
C MET A 19 3.86 9.36 -22.11
N ILE A 20 3.38 10.60 -22.00
CA ILE A 20 2.26 10.95 -21.09
C ILE A 20 0.89 10.50 -21.61
N THR A 21 0.78 10.19 -22.91
CA THR A 21 -0.43 9.66 -23.54
C THR A 21 -0.36 8.15 -23.81
N SER A 22 0.62 7.47 -23.21
CA SER A 22 0.66 6.01 -23.24
C SER A 22 -0.29 5.39 -22.22
N ILE A 23 -0.87 4.24 -22.57
CA ILE A 23 -1.74 3.44 -21.70
C ILE A 23 -1.03 3.08 -20.40
N GLU A 24 0.24 2.69 -20.51
CA GLU A 24 1.10 2.26 -19.41
C GLU A 24 1.35 3.40 -18.44
N PHE A 25 1.71 4.59 -18.95
CA PHE A 25 1.91 5.77 -18.10
C PHE A 25 0.63 6.16 -17.36
N VAL A 26 -0.50 6.24 -18.07
CA VAL A 26 -1.78 6.62 -17.47
C VAL A 26 -2.23 5.59 -16.44
N SER A 27 -2.05 4.29 -16.70
CA SER A 27 -2.34 3.23 -15.73
C SER A 27 -1.45 3.34 -14.48
N ASN A 28 -0.16 3.60 -14.66
CA ASN A 28 0.79 3.81 -13.56
C ASN A 28 0.41 5.02 -12.71
N LEU A 29 0.05 6.14 -13.35
CA LEU A 29 -0.36 7.37 -12.69
C LEU A 29 -1.58 7.14 -11.81
N ASN A 30 -2.62 6.48 -12.32
CA ASN A 30 -3.84 6.23 -11.55
C ASN A 30 -3.61 5.18 -10.45
N THR A 31 -2.75 4.18 -10.67
CA THR A 31 -2.31 3.25 -9.61
C THR A 31 -1.67 4.01 -8.43
N MET A 32 -0.75 4.92 -8.74
CA MET A 32 -0.10 5.75 -7.72
C MET A 32 -1.07 6.73 -7.07
N SER A 33 -2.00 7.31 -7.85
CA SER A 33 -2.97 8.26 -7.32
C SER A 33 -3.92 7.62 -6.31
N ASP A 34 -4.44 6.42 -6.58
CA ASP A 34 -5.27 5.69 -5.60
C ASP A 34 -4.50 5.43 -4.30
N ALA A 35 -3.21 5.07 -4.39
CA ALA A 35 -2.39 4.87 -3.19
C ALA A 35 -2.13 6.18 -2.42
N LEU A 36 -1.92 7.29 -3.14
CA LEU A 36 -1.69 8.60 -2.53
C LEU A 36 -2.94 9.11 -1.82
N ASP A 37 -4.14 8.87 -2.34
CA ASP A 37 -5.39 9.22 -1.65
C ASP A 37 -5.48 8.48 -0.30
N GLU A 38 -5.30 7.16 -0.29
CA GLU A 38 -5.37 6.35 0.94
C GLU A 38 -4.30 6.75 1.97
N LEU A 39 -3.10 7.09 1.52
CA LEU A 39 -2.03 7.59 2.39
C LEU A 39 -2.29 9.02 2.86
N GLY A 40 -2.89 9.85 2.00
CA GLY A 40 -3.28 11.23 2.30
C GLY A 40 -4.33 11.26 3.39
N ASP A 41 -5.40 10.48 3.24
CA ASP A 41 -6.43 10.30 4.24
C ASP A 41 -5.84 9.82 5.57
N LEU A 42 -5.03 8.77 5.54
CA LEU A 42 -4.35 8.27 6.73
C LEU A 42 -3.50 9.37 7.39
N SER A 43 -2.73 10.12 6.61
CA SER A 43 -1.88 11.21 7.09
C SER A 43 -2.71 12.30 7.78
N GLU A 44 -3.80 12.73 7.16
CA GLU A 44 -4.71 13.73 7.72
C GLU A 44 -5.31 13.24 9.04
N TYR A 45 -5.79 11.99 9.10
CA TYR A 45 -6.32 11.40 10.33
C TYR A 45 -5.28 11.37 11.45
N LEU A 46 -4.04 10.97 11.15
CA LEU A 46 -2.96 10.90 12.14
C LEU A 46 -2.55 12.28 12.68
N GLN A 47 -2.79 13.36 11.93
CA GLN A 47 -2.45 14.73 12.32
C GLN A 47 -3.54 15.43 13.14
N LYS A 48 -4.72 14.82 13.31
CA LYS A 48 -5.82 15.43 14.08
C LYS A 48 -5.41 15.60 15.56
N ARG A 49 -5.71 16.77 16.13
CA ARG A 49 -5.39 17.11 17.54
C ARG A 49 -6.07 16.17 18.55
N SER A 50 -7.29 15.73 18.26
CA SER A 50 -8.11 14.88 19.13
C SER A 50 -8.01 13.40 18.73
N PHE A 51 -6.80 12.88 18.57
CA PHE A 51 -6.58 11.54 18.02
C PHE A 51 -5.85 10.64 19.00
N THR A 52 -6.41 9.45 19.29
CA THR A 52 -5.81 8.51 20.24
C THR A 52 -4.92 7.48 19.53
N LEU A 53 -4.03 6.84 20.29
CA LEU A 53 -3.23 5.71 19.78
C LEU A 53 -4.11 4.53 19.30
N VAL A 54 -5.28 4.33 19.93
CA VAL A 54 -6.22 3.29 19.54
C VAL A 54 -6.83 3.62 18.17
N ASP A 55 -7.21 4.88 17.97
CA ASP A 55 -7.70 5.37 16.68
C ASP A 55 -6.61 5.24 15.61
N ALA A 56 -5.38 5.63 15.92
CA ALA A 56 -4.22 5.47 15.02
C ALA A 56 -4.05 4.03 14.54
N GLY A 57 -4.14 3.09 15.48
CA GLY A 57 -4.06 1.66 15.19
C GLY A 57 -5.24 1.17 14.35
N LYS A 58 -6.44 1.70 14.56
CA LYS A 58 -7.64 1.37 13.78
C LYS A 58 -7.53 1.87 12.35
N TYR A 59 -7.27 3.17 12.15
CA TYR A 59 -7.17 3.78 10.82
C TYR A 59 -6.06 3.15 9.98
N ARG A 60 -4.88 2.94 10.55
CA ARG A 60 -3.80 2.23 9.86
C ARG A 60 -4.18 0.82 9.43
N ARG A 61 -4.87 0.05 10.29
CA ARG A 61 -5.38 -1.30 9.94
C ARG A 61 -6.42 -1.24 8.82
N THR A 62 -7.28 -0.23 8.82
CA THR A 62 -8.24 0.01 7.74
C THR A 62 -7.51 0.30 6.44
N THR A 63 -6.58 1.25 6.39
CA THR A 63 -5.77 1.56 5.20
C THR A 63 -5.03 0.32 4.68
N ILE A 64 -4.44 -0.50 5.56
CA ILE A 64 -3.80 -1.78 5.17
C ILE A 64 -4.80 -2.73 4.49
N ARG A 65 -6.04 -2.82 4.99
CA ARG A 65 -7.07 -3.67 4.37
C ARG A 65 -7.47 -3.13 3.01
N VAL A 66 -7.67 -1.82 2.88
CA VAL A 66 -8.02 -1.18 1.61
C VAL A 66 -6.92 -1.42 0.58
N LEU A 67 -5.65 -1.16 0.91
CA LEU A 67 -4.51 -1.44 0.02
C LEU A 67 -4.42 -2.92 -0.36
N ASN A 68 -4.64 -3.85 0.58
CA ASN A 68 -4.67 -5.28 0.23
C ASN A 68 -5.82 -5.61 -0.72
N SER A 69 -6.98 -4.99 -0.56
CA SER A 69 -8.10 -5.15 -1.49
C SER A 69 -7.78 -4.57 -2.88
N MET A 70 -7.02 -3.46 -2.93
CA MET A 70 -6.57 -2.84 -4.17
C MET A 70 -5.63 -3.74 -4.98
N ALA A 71 -4.98 -4.71 -4.34
CA ALA A 71 -4.15 -5.69 -5.02
C ALA A 71 -4.93 -6.72 -5.84
N THR A 72 -6.22 -6.91 -5.53
CA THR A 72 -7.12 -7.81 -6.29
C THR A 72 -8.14 -7.03 -7.10
N ASN A 73 -8.66 -5.94 -6.55
CA ASN A 73 -9.68 -5.08 -7.16
C ASN A 73 -9.12 -3.67 -7.28
N PRO A 74 -8.84 -3.17 -8.49
CA PRO A 74 -8.28 -1.83 -8.68
C PRO A 74 -9.02 -0.75 -7.88
N GLY A 75 -8.26 0.23 -7.37
CA GLY A 75 -8.83 1.42 -6.75
C GLY A 75 -9.73 2.21 -7.72
N PRO A 76 -10.55 3.16 -7.23
CA PRO A 76 -11.54 3.84 -8.05
C PRO A 76 -10.95 4.51 -9.29
N LYS A 77 -9.84 5.24 -9.16
CA LYS A 77 -9.23 5.97 -10.29
C LYS A 77 -8.67 5.02 -11.32
N LEU A 78 -7.95 3.97 -10.89
CA LEU A 78 -7.45 2.95 -11.82
C LEU A 78 -8.59 2.17 -12.47
N SER A 79 -9.63 1.82 -11.72
CA SER A 79 -10.81 1.10 -12.21
C SER A 79 -11.50 1.88 -13.33
N ASP A 80 -11.77 3.17 -13.11
CA ASP A 80 -12.43 4.02 -14.11
C ASP A 80 -11.54 4.25 -15.33
N THR A 81 -10.24 4.45 -15.12
CA THR A 81 -9.24 4.52 -16.20
C THR A 81 -9.24 3.26 -17.07
N LEU A 82 -9.25 2.08 -16.46
CA LEU A 82 -9.28 0.81 -17.20
C LEU A 82 -10.58 0.63 -17.99
N LYS A 83 -11.72 1.09 -17.46
CA LYS A 83 -13.00 1.11 -18.20
C LYS A 83 -12.94 2.05 -19.39
N GLU A 84 -12.41 3.26 -19.22
CA GLU A 84 -12.28 4.24 -20.32
C GLU A 84 -11.35 3.73 -21.42
N ILE A 85 -10.20 3.16 -21.06
CA ILE A 85 -9.26 2.54 -22.00
C ILE A 85 -9.95 1.40 -22.77
N LYS A 86 -10.64 0.49 -22.05
CA LYS A 86 -11.32 -0.65 -22.67
C LYS A 86 -12.41 -0.23 -23.66
N ASN A 87 -13.16 0.82 -23.34
CA ASN A 87 -14.34 1.21 -24.10
C ASN A 87 -14.04 2.20 -25.23
N LYS A 88 -13.07 3.10 -25.04
CA LYS A 88 -12.84 4.27 -25.91
C LYS A 88 -11.39 4.46 -26.34
N MET A 89 -10.45 3.68 -25.81
CA MET A 89 -9.01 3.88 -26.01
C MET A 89 -8.58 5.33 -25.70
N SER A 90 -9.17 5.91 -24.66
CA SER A 90 -8.96 7.31 -24.29
C SER A 90 -8.93 7.49 -22.78
N TYR A 91 -8.35 8.59 -22.31
CA TYR A 91 -8.45 9.05 -20.93
C TYR A 91 -8.64 10.56 -20.91
N LYS A 92 -9.68 11.04 -20.20
CA LYS A 92 -10.02 12.48 -20.14
C LYS A 92 -10.04 13.15 -21.54
N ASN A 93 -10.67 12.49 -22.51
CA ASN A 93 -10.78 12.92 -23.92
C ASN A 93 -9.46 12.97 -24.71
N VAL A 94 -8.36 12.42 -24.18
CA VAL A 94 -7.11 12.25 -24.91
C VAL A 94 -7.01 10.81 -25.41
N ILE A 95 -6.78 10.64 -26.72
CA ILE A 95 -6.58 9.32 -27.32
C ILE A 95 -5.25 8.77 -26.81
N LEU A 96 -5.30 7.52 -26.35
CA LEU A 96 -4.13 6.82 -25.84
C LEU A 96 -3.56 5.88 -26.88
N HIS A 97 -2.30 5.52 -26.68
CA HIS A 97 -1.60 4.53 -27.49
C HIS A 97 -0.77 3.61 -26.60
N SER A 98 -0.37 2.46 -27.13
CA SER A 98 0.60 1.59 -26.46
C SER A 98 2.01 2.12 -26.69
N ASP A 99 2.84 2.11 -25.65
CA ASP A 99 4.24 2.47 -25.73
C ASP A 99 5.08 1.60 -24.78
N ASN A 100 6.40 1.63 -24.90
CA ASN A 100 7.34 0.83 -24.10
C ASN A 100 7.60 1.43 -22.71
N VAL A 101 6.61 2.07 -22.09
CA VAL A 101 6.73 2.59 -20.73
C VAL A 101 6.63 1.43 -19.75
N PRO A 102 7.59 1.26 -18.80
CA PRO A 102 7.54 0.19 -17.83
C PRO A 102 6.26 0.23 -16.99
N LYS A 103 5.49 -0.86 -17.02
CA LYS A 103 4.22 -0.96 -16.29
C LYS A 103 4.44 -1.35 -14.83
N ILE A 104 3.80 -0.64 -13.92
CA ILE A 104 3.74 -1.01 -12.51
C ILE A 104 2.84 -2.23 -12.36
N ASN A 105 3.35 -3.26 -11.70
CA ASN A 105 2.52 -4.35 -11.20
C ASN A 105 1.69 -3.84 -10.01
N SER A 106 0.45 -3.42 -10.26
CA SER A 106 -0.44 -2.84 -9.24
C SER A 106 -0.62 -3.78 -8.04
N ALA A 107 -0.82 -5.07 -8.28
CA ALA A 107 -0.98 -6.06 -7.21
C ALA A 107 0.24 -6.12 -6.28
N GLN A 108 1.44 -6.18 -6.85
CA GLN A 108 2.69 -6.17 -6.09
C GLN A 108 2.94 -4.84 -5.39
N PHE A 109 2.63 -3.72 -6.06
CA PHE A 109 2.76 -2.37 -5.54
C PHE A 109 1.93 -2.18 -4.26
N TYR A 110 0.62 -2.45 -4.33
CA TYR A 110 -0.26 -2.29 -3.17
C TYR A 110 0.06 -3.26 -2.03
N LYS A 111 0.41 -4.53 -2.33
CA LYS A 111 0.87 -5.49 -1.31
C LYS A 111 2.14 -5.00 -0.61
N SER A 112 3.10 -4.48 -1.37
CA SER A 112 4.35 -3.94 -0.81
C SER A 112 4.06 -2.75 0.10
N LEU A 113 3.18 -1.84 -0.31
CA LEU A 113 2.79 -0.69 0.49
C LEU A 113 2.07 -1.09 1.79
N ALA A 114 1.11 -2.00 1.70
CA ALA A 114 0.40 -2.56 2.86
C ALA A 114 1.38 -3.21 3.86
N ASN A 115 2.37 -3.96 3.37
CA ASN A 115 3.40 -4.57 4.19
C ASN A 115 4.30 -3.54 4.90
N LYS A 116 4.66 -2.45 4.22
CA LYS A 116 5.44 -1.34 4.82
C LYS A 116 4.66 -0.62 5.92
N LEU A 117 3.34 -0.48 5.78
CA LEU A 117 2.49 0.06 6.85
C LEU A 117 2.37 -0.92 8.02
N LYS A 118 2.22 -2.22 7.74
CA LYS A 118 2.13 -3.27 8.75
C LYS A 118 3.40 -3.37 9.60
N SER A 119 4.58 -3.28 8.99
CA SER A 119 5.86 -3.40 9.72
C SER A 119 6.10 -2.28 10.72
N ARG A 120 5.42 -1.14 10.56
CA ARG A 120 5.50 0.02 11.47
C ARG A 120 4.37 0.00 12.52
N MET A 121 3.60 -1.09 12.62
CA MET A 121 2.53 -1.24 13.59
C MET A 121 3.11 -1.57 14.97
N MET A 122 2.77 -0.76 15.98
CA MET A 122 3.13 -1.06 17.37
C MET A 122 2.40 -2.34 17.77
N THR A 123 3.15 -3.41 18.04
CA THR A 123 2.59 -4.59 18.69
C THR A 123 2.44 -4.24 20.15
N THR A 124 1.21 -3.94 20.60
CA THR A 124 0.91 -3.88 22.03
C THR A 124 0.94 -5.30 22.59
N SER A 125 2.14 -5.87 22.67
CA SER A 125 2.39 -7.05 23.50
C SER A 125 2.47 -6.56 24.93
N SER A 126 1.36 -6.64 25.65
CA SER A 126 1.35 -6.54 27.10
C SER A 126 2.32 -7.59 27.64
N SER A 127 3.53 -7.19 28.01
CA SER A 127 4.62 -8.07 28.46
C SER A 127 4.35 -8.77 29.79
N ASN A 128 3.17 -8.55 30.40
CA ASN A 128 2.81 -9.07 31.71
C ASN A 128 2.44 -10.56 31.72
N VAL A 129 2.19 -11.20 30.56
CA VAL A 129 1.85 -12.64 30.52
C VAL A 129 3.08 -13.56 30.66
N SER A 130 4.28 -13.07 30.28
CA SER A 130 5.51 -13.88 30.24
C SER A 130 6.03 -14.29 31.62
N ARG A 131 5.90 -13.41 32.62
CA ARG A 131 6.48 -13.65 33.96
C ARG A 131 5.73 -14.72 34.73
N ASN A 132 4.40 -14.76 34.61
CA ASN A 132 3.57 -15.70 35.35
C ASN A 132 3.65 -17.12 34.76
N GLU A 133 3.74 -17.24 33.43
CA GLU A 133 3.85 -18.54 32.77
C GLU A 133 5.22 -19.20 32.94
N LYS A 134 6.31 -18.41 32.93
CA LYS A 134 7.64 -18.91 33.32
C LYS A 134 7.66 -19.42 34.75
N ASN A 135 7.12 -18.67 35.71
CA ASN A 135 7.05 -19.10 37.10
C ASN A 135 6.24 -20.39 37.27
N ARG A 136 5.11 -20.52 36.56
CA ARG A 136 4.29 -21.74 36.59
C ARG A 136 5.02 -22.96 36.02
N LYS A 137 5.77 -22.79 34.93
CA LYS A 137 6.58 -23.86 34.31
C LYS A 137 7.73 -24.28 35.24
N THR A 138 8.41 -23.33 35.88
CA THR A 138 9.48 -23.59 36.86
C THR A 138 8.96 -24.34 38.08
N MET A 139 7.82 -23.93 38.64
CA MET A 139 7.21 -24.62 39.79
C MET A 139 6.82 -26.06 39.45
N LYS A 140 6.20 -26.29 38.28
CA LYS A 140 5.87 -27.65 37.82
C LYS A 140 7.10 -28.53 37.66
N LYS A 141 8.21 -27.98 37.14
CA LYS A 141 9.47 -28.73 37.00
C LYS A 141 10.03 -29.13 38.37
N ARG A 142 10.06 -28.21 39.34
CA ARG A 142 10.52 -28.49 40.71
C ARG A 142 9.66 -29.54 41.40
N LEU A 143 8.34 -29.44 41.32
CA LEU A 143 7.43 -30.43 41.90
C LEU A 143 7.67 -31.83 41.33
N LYS A 144 7.87 -31.93 40.02
CA LYS A 144 8.16 -33.20 39.36
C LYS A 144 9.48 -33.80 39.83
N THR A 145 10.51 -32.97 40.04
CA THR A 145 11.81 -33.42 40.59
C THR A 145 11.66 -33.93 42.03
N TYR A 146 10.95 -33.22 42.91
CA TYR A 146 10.71 -33.69 44.28
C TYR A 146 9.94 -35.01 44.34
N LEU A 147 8.92 -35.17 43.49
CA LEU A 147 8.14 -36.40 43.41
C LEU A 147 8.94 -37.61 42.91
N ILE A 148 10.00 -37.38 42.12
CA ILE A 148 10.90 -38.46 41.67
C ILE A 148 11.85 -38.85 42.81
N ILE A 149 12.38 -37.88 43.55
CA ILE A 149 13.29 -38.14 44.69
C ILE A 149 12.58 -38.89 45.82
N LEU A 150 11.30 -38.59 46.07
CA LEU A 150 10.51 -39.24 47.14
C LEU A 150 10.01 -40.66 46.78
N LYS A 151 10.23 -41.13 45.55
CA LYS A 151 9.80 -42.45 45.08
C LYS A 151 10.93 -43.47 44.96
N ASN A 152 12.16 -43.07 45.31
CA ASN A 152 13.35 -43.93 45.43
C ASN A 152 13.80 -43.95 46.89
#